data_AF-A0A1L8CKF2-F1
#
_entry.id   AF-A0A1L8CKF2-F1
#
_cell.length_a   1.000
_cell.length_b   1.000
_cell.length_c   1.000
_cell.angle_alpha   90.00
_cell.angle_beta   90.00
_cell.angle_gamma   90.00
#
_symmetry.space_group_name_H-M   'P 1'
#
loop_
_entity.id
_entity.type
_entity.pdbx_description
1 polymer ?
#
loop_
_entity_poly.entity_id
_entity_poly.type
_entity_poly.pdbx_seq_one_letter_code
_entity_poly.pdbx_strand_id
1 'polypeptide(L)'
;MNDYLISFLFYLVPANIIAVMIIFLGRRKSVHFHFIEYLFIYLPWIGFIALTVVIFGSLDAAPSMPVIKIFLIVLQSIGAGVMGGAILMPRLVMRDSELHPLTITSISATLITVLYVKFRMMLFIMVEGLSTAVDS
;
A
#
# COMPACT_ATOMS: atom_id res chain seq x y z
N MET A 1 -7.51 20.32 -6.66
CA MET A 1 -6.21 19.62 -6.72
C MET A 1 -6.52 18.17 -7.09
N ASN A 2 -5.78 17.54 -8.00
CA ASN A 2 -6.14 16.21 -8.51
C ASN A 2 -6.10 15.17 -7.37
N ASP A 3 -7.24 14.57 -7.00
CA ASP A 3 -7.39 13.64 -5.86
C ASP A 3 -6.46 12.40 -6.00
N TYR A 4 -6.14 12.00 -7.24
CA TYR A 4 -5.13 10.99 -7.54
C TYR A 4 -3.73 11.40 -7.09
N LEU A 5 -3.37 12.67 -7.33
CA LEU A 5 -2.05 13.23 -7.00
C LEU A 5 -1.90 13.40 -5.49
N ILE A 6 -2.96 13.81 -4.80
CA ILE A 6 -3.01 13.86 -3.34
C ILE A 6 -2.79 12.47 -2.75
N SER A 7 -3.58 11.49 -3.21
CA SER A 7 -3.47 10.09 -2.75
C SER A 7 -2.06 9.53 -3.00
N PHE A 8 -1.48 9.83 -4.16
CA PHE A 8 -0.11 9.43 -4.48
C PHE A 8 0.91 10.05 -3.54
N LEU A 9 0.84 11.36 -3.27
CA LEU A 9 1.79 12.03 -2.38
C LEU A 9 1.74 11.46 -0.96
N PHE A 10 0.54 11.21 -0.43
CA PHE A 10 0.35 10.60 0.89
C PHE A 10 0.81 9.14 0.95
N TYR A 11 0.82 8.43 -0.18
CA TYR A 11 1.42 7.09 -0.25
C TYR A 11 2.94 7.16 -0.38
N LEU A 12 3.43 8.04 -1.27
CA LEU A 12 4.81 8.12 -1.70
C LEU A 12 5.75 8.46 -0.54
N VAL A 13 5.41 9.47 0.27
CA VAL A 13 6.30 9.93 1.35
C VAL A 13 6.56 8.81 2.39
N PRO A 14 5.54 8.24 3.06
CA PRO A 14 5.76 7.21 4.07
C PRO A 14 6.30 5.90 3.48
N ALA A 15 5.84 5.48 2.30
CA ALA A 15 6.36 4.26 1.65
C ALA A 15 7.87 4.37 1.40
N ASN A 16 8.33 5.53 0.93
CA ASN A 16 9.76 5.76 0.67
C ASN A 16 10.59 5.87 1.94
N ILE A 17 10.09 6.56 2.98
CA ILE A 17 10.79 6.62 4.27
C ILE A 17 11.05 5.21 4.81
N ILE A 18 10.03 4.36 4.83
CA ILE A 18 10.18 2.99 5.34
C ILE A 18 11.04 2.13 4.40
N ALA A 19 10.86 2.24 3.08
CA ALA A 19 11.67 1.50 2.11
C ALA A 19 13.17 1.84 2.27
N VAL A 20 13.51 3.12 2.42
CA VAL A 20 14.90 3.55 2.66
C VAL A 20 15.44 2.97 3.98
N MET A 21 14.65 2.97 5.05
CA MET A 21 15.06 2.36 6.33
C MET A 21 15.33 0.86 6.18
N ILE A 22 14.46 0.13 5.47
CA ILE A 22 14.63 -1.31 5.21
C ILE A 22 15.87 -1.59 4.36
N ILE A 23 16.10 -0.79 3.30
CA ILE A 23 17.28 -0.90 2.44
C ILE A 23 18.55 -0.67 3.25
N PHE A 24 18.56 0.35 4.11
CA PHE A 24 19.70 0.64 4.99
C PHE A 24 19.95 -0.50 5.99
N LEU A 25 18.87 -1.07 6.55
CA LEU A 25 18.96 -2.25 7.42
C LEU A 25 19.46 -3.48 6.67
N GLY A 26 19.07 -3.68 5.41
CA GLY A 26 19.55 -4.75 4.55
C GLY A 26 21.03 -4.65 4.26
N ARG A 27 21.54 -3.44 3.97
CA ARG A 27 22.97 -3.22 3.79
C ARG A 27 23.78 -3.63 5.02
N ARG A 28 23.28 -3.35 6.24
CA ARG A 28 23.93 -3.80 7.48
C ARG A 28 23.92 -5.33 7.66
N LYS A 29 23.02 -6.04 6.99
CA LYS A 29 22.92 -7.51 6.99
C LYS A 29 23.49 -8.15 5.73
N SER A 30 24.26 -7.42 4.92
CA SER A 30 24.84 -7.85 3.63
C SER A 30 23.80 -8.23 2.56
N VAL A 31 22.56 -7.75 2.68
CA VAL A 31 21.48 -7.93 1.70
C VAL A 31 21.42 -6.71 0.79
N HIS A 32 21.67 -6.92 -0.50
CA HIS A 32 21.59 -5.88 -1.53
C HIS A 32 20.24 -5.94 -2.25
N PHE A 33 19.49 -4.84 -2.22
CA PHE A 33 18.24 -4.70 -2.97
C PHE A 33 18.50 -4.15 -4.37
N HIS A 34 17.87 -4.74 -5.38
CA HIS A 34 17.89 -4.22 -6.74
C HIS A 34 16.96 -3.03 -6.87
N PHE A 35 17.26 -2.13 -7.81
CA PHE A 35 16.38 -0.99 -8.11
C PHE A 35 14.96 -1.44 -8.51
N ILE A 36 14.83 -2.57 -9.20
CA ILE A 36 13.54 -3.14 -9.59
C ILE A 36 12.71 -3.54 -8.36
N GLU A 37 13.35 -4.05 -7.28
CA GLU A 37 12.68 -4.41 -6.02
C GLU A 37 11.98 -3.21 -5.39
N TYR A 38 12.55 -2.02 -5.56
CA TYR A 38 11.98 -0.77 -5.07
C TYR A 38 10.70 -0.38 -5.81
N LEU A 39 10.55 -0.71 -7.09
CA LEU A 39 9.31 -0.40 -7.83
C LEU A 39 8.10 -1.19 -7.29
N PHE A 40 8.33 -2.37 -6.71
CA PHE A 40 7.26 -3.19 -6.15
C PHE A 40 6.56 -2.54 -4.95
N ILE A 41 7.18 -1.58 -4.26
CA ILE A 41 6.54 -0.86 -3.15
C ILE A 41 5.33 -0.04 -3.61
N TYR A 42 5.22 0.25 -4.91
CA TYR A 42 4.11 1.02 -5.49
C TYR A 42 2.95 0.14 -5.97
N LEU A 43 3.10 -1.18 -6.04
CA LEU A 43 2.03 -2.09 -6.44
C LEU A 43 0.76 -1.98 -5.56
N PRO A 44 0.84 -1.85 -4.22
CA PRO A 44 -0.34 -1.66 -3.39
C PRO A 44 -1.12 -0.39 -3.75
N TRP A 45 -0.44 0.70 -4.10
CA TRP A 45 -1.08 1.93 -4.54
C TRP A 45 -1.77 1.78 -5.89
N ILE A 46 -1.11 1.13 -6.86
CA ILE A 46 -1.71 0.82 -8.17
C ILE A 46 -2.96 -0.05 -7.98
N GLY A 47 -2.86 -1.09 -7.14
CA GLY A 47 -3.97 -1.97 -6.80
C GLY A 47 -5.13 -1.22 -6.16
N PHE A 48 -4.86 -0.25 -5.28
CA PHE A 48 -5.88 0.61 -4.70
C PHE A 48 -6.58 1.48 -5.75
N ILE A 49 -5.84 2.12 -6.66
CA ILE A 49 -6.47 2.92 -7.74
C ILE A 49 -7.33 2.04 -8.63
N ALA A 50 -6.80 0.90 -9.07
CA ALA A 50 -7.53 -0.03 -9.91
C ALA A 50 -8.84 -0.46 -9.22
N LEU A 51 -8.78 -0.79 -7.93
CA LEU A 51 -9.95 -1.13 -7.14
C LEU A 51 -10.96 0.03 -7.06
N THR A 52 -10.52 1.23 -6.71
CA THR A 52 -11.40 2.39 -6.58
C THR A 52 -12.09 2.73 -7.90
N VAL A 53 -11.36 2.65 -9.01
CA VAL A 53 -11.94 2.85 -10.35
C VAL A 53 -12.95 1.75 -10.69
N VAL A 54 -12.69 0.48 -10.35
CA VAL A 54 -13.61 -0.63 -10.62
C VAL A 54 -14.90 -0.53 -9.79
N ILE A 55 -14.81 -0.14 -8.51
CA ILE A 55 -15.98 -0.08 -7.62
C ILE A 55 -16.80 1.19 -7.85
N PHE A 56 -16.13 2.35 -7.88
CA PHE A 56 -16.79 3.65 -7.84
C PHE A 56 -16.78 4.36 -9.21
N GLY A 57 -16.14 3.80 -10.23
CA GLY A 57 -15.96 4.44 -11.54
C GLY A 57 -14.88 5.53 -11.56
N SER A 58 -14.73 6.29 -10.47
CA SER A 58 -13.65 7.27 -10.28
C SER A 58 -13.31 7.46 -8.80
N LEU A 59 -12.13 8.05 -8.54
CA LEU A 59 -11.76 8.47 -7.17
C LEU A 59 -12.66 9.60 -6.64
N ASP A 60 -13.23 10.40 -7.54
CA ASP A 60 -14.11 11.53 -7.19
C ASP A 60 -15.51 11.08 -6.74
N ALA A 61 -15.95 9.91 -7.20
CA ALA A 61 -17.23 9.29 -6.84
C ALA A 61 -17.20 8.50 -5.53
N ALA A 62 -16.02 8.32 -4.93
CA ALA A 62 -15.90 7.64 -3.64
C ALA A 62 -16.58 8.47 -2.52
N PRO A 63 -17.26 7.82 -1.55
CA PRO A 63 -18.13 8.48 -0.58
C PRO A 63 -17.45 9.66 0.13
N SER A 64 -18.00 10.85 -0.09
CA SER A 64 -17.33 12.14 0.11
C SER A 64 -17.67 12.82 1.44
N MET A 65 -17.85 12.07 2.53
CA MET A 65 -17.94 12.72 3.84
C MET A 65 -16.54 13.25 4.25
N PRO A 66 -16.39 14.52 4.65
CA PRO A 66 -15.09 15.13 4.94
C PRO A 66 -14.25 14.35 5.97
N VAL A 67 -14.92 13.79 6.98
CA VAL A 67 -14.31 12.98 8.05
C VAL A 67 -13.77 11.65 7.50
N ILE A 68 -14.53 11.00 6.60
CA ILE A 68 -14.13 9.75 5.94
C ILE A 68 -12.94 10.00 5.02
N LYS A 69 -12.88 11.11 4.27
CA LYS A 69 -11.71 11.46 3.46
C LYS A 69 -10.43 11.57 4.29
N ILE A 70 -10.47 12.28 5.43
CA ILE A 70 -9.32 12.42 6.32
C ILE A 70 -8.90 11.06 6.90
N PHE A 71 -9.87 10.27 7.37
CA PHE A 71 -9.62 8.92 7.88
C PHE A 71 -8.96 8.02 6.82
N LEU A 72 -9.50 8.00 5.60
CA LEU A 72 -8.95 7.21 4.50
C LEU A 72 -7.54 7.67 4.09
N ILE A 73 -7.24 8.98 4.14
CA ILE A 73 -5.91 9.54 3.87
C ILE A 73 -4.90 9.16 4.95
N VAL A 74 -5.28 9.23 6.23
CA VAL A 74 -4.41 8.83 7.34
C VAL A 74 -4.12 7.32 7.28
N LEU A 75 -5.14 6.50 7.03
CA LEU A 75 -4.97 5.06 6.80
C LEU A 75 -4.15 4.76 5.55
N GLN A 76 -4.26 5.59 4.50
CA GLN A 76 -3.44 5.47 3.29
C GLN A 76 -1.98 5.68 3.66
N SER A 77 -1.69 6.70 4.46
CA SER A 77 -0.34 7.10 4.83
C SER A 77 0.33 6.07 5.74
N ILE A 78 -0.37 5.60 6.78
CA ILE A 78 0.14 4.56 7.68
C ILE A 78 0.28 3.24 6.93
N GLY A 79 -0.76 2.85 6.17
CA GLY A 79 -0.77 1.64 5.37
C GLY A 79 0.36 1.63 4.35
N ALA A 80 0.64 2.75 3.67
CA ALA A 80 1.71 2.86 2.69
C ALA A 80 3.09 2.58 3.30
N GLY A 81 3.38 3.13 4.48
CA GLY A 81 4.63 2.87 5.19
C GLY A 81 4.76 1.41 5.60
N VAL A 82 3.74 0.85 6.26
CA VAL A 82 3.74 -0.54 6.74
C VAL A 82 3.84 -1.52 5.57
N MET A 83 3.06 -1.31 4.49
CA MET A 83 3.07 -2.19 3.33
C MET A 83 4.38 -2.08 2.55
N GLY A 84 4.92 -0.88 2.34
CA GLY A 84 6.22 -0.69 1.69
C GLY A 84 7.35 -1.41 2.43
N GLY A 85 7.32 -1.40 3.76
CA GLY A 85 8.22 -2.18 4.59
C GLY A 85 8.00 -3.68 4.48
N ALA A 86 6.74 -4.13 4.58
CA ALA A 86 6.37 -5.54 4.54
C ALA A 86 6.71 -6.22 3.21
N ILE A 87 6.75 -5.48 2.09
CA ILE A 87 7.16 -6.01 0.77
C ILE A 87 8.65 -6.35 0.72
N LEU A 88 9.48 -5.52 1.34
CA LEU A 88 10.94 -5.67 1.32
C LEU A 88 11.49 -6.49 2.50
N MET A 89 10.71 -6.64 3.57
CA MET A 89 11.12 -7.33 4.79
C MET A 89 11.44 -8.83 4.61
N PRO A 90 10.73 -9.61 3.77
CA PRO A 90 11.06 -11.03 3.56
C PRO A 90 12.47 -11.27 3.05
N ARG A 91 13.06 -10.33 2.29
CA ARG A 91 14.47 -10.40 1.88
C ARG A 91 15.45 -10.35 3.05
N LEU A 92 15.09 -9.67 4.14
CA LEU A 92 15.90 -9.61 5.35
C LEU A 92 15.81 -10.89 6.18
N VAL A 93 14.65 -11.58 6.10
CA VAL A 93 14.38 -12.80 6.86
C VAL A 93 14.90 -14.02 6.12
N MET A 94 14.72 -14.08 4.80
CA MET A 94 15.08 -15.21 3.93
C MET A 94 16.43 -15.00 3.24
N ARG A 95 17.38 -14.34 3.91
CA ARG A 95 18.68 -13.96 3.32
C ARG A 95 19.51 -15.16 2.84
N ASP A 96 19.34 -16.32 3.49
CA ASP A 96 20.09 -17.55 3.25
C ASP A 96 19.30 -18.53 2.34
N SER A 97 18.22 -18.07 1.71
CA SER A 97 17.40 -18.89 0.82
C SER A 97 18.04 -19.06 -0.56
N GLU A 98 17.89 -20.24 -1.16
CA GLU A 98 18.28 -20.52 -2.55
C GLU A 98 17.36 -19.85 -3.60
N LEU A 99 16.22 -19.28 -3.16
CA LEU A 99 15.30 -18.59 -4.04
C LEU A 99 15.87 -17.27 -4.56
N HIS A 100 15.63 -16.99 -5.84
CA HIS A 100 16.10 -15.75 -6.45
C HIS A 100 15.50 -14.52 -5.71
N PRO A 101 16.31 -13.50 -5.37
CA PRO A 101 15.86 -12.32 -4.61
C PRO A 101 14.60 -11.64 -5.14
N LEU A 102 14.53 -11.47 -6.46
CA LEU A 102 13.37 -10.86 -7.13
C LEU A 102 12.10 -11.69 -6.95
N THR A 103 12.21 -13.01 -6.86
CA THR A 103 11.06 -13.91 -6.66
C THR A 103 10.49 -13.75 -5.25
N ILE A 104 11.35 -13.63 -4.25
CA ILE A 104 10.91 -13.37 -2.86
C ILE A 104 10.17 -12.05 -2.80
N THR A 105 10.74 -11.00 -3.40
CA THR A 105 10.13 -9.66 -3.41
C THR A 105 8.85 -9.62 -4.24
N SER A 106 8.76 -10.30 -5.39
CA SER A 106 7.55 -10.32 -6.21
C SER A 106 6.39 -11.07 -5.56
N ILE A 107 6.67 -12.20 -4.90
CA ILE A 107 5.68 -12.96 -4.13
C ILE A 107 5.17 -12.10 -2.96
N SER A 108 6.08 -11.51 -2.20
CA SER A 108 5.72 -10.61 -1.10
C SER A 108 4.90 -9.43 -1.60
N ALA A 109 5.34 -8.76 -2.66
CA ALA A 109 4.63 -7.64 -3.26
C ALA A 109 3.21 -7.99 -3.69
N THR A 110 3.04 -9.16 -4.30
CA THR A 110 1.72 -9.65 -4.73
C THR A 110 0.82 -9.92 -3.52
N LEU A 111 1.31 -10.67 -2.53
CA LEU A 111 0.54 -11.01 -1.32
C LEU A 111 0.14 -9.76 -0.53
N ILE A 112 1.09 -8.85 -0.31
CA ILE A 112 0.84 -7.60 0.41
C ILE A 112 -0.13 -6.71 -0.37
N THR A 113 -0.01 -6.63 -1.69
CA THR A 113 -0.95 -5.89 -2.54
C THR A 113 -2.38 -6.45 -2.42
N VAL A 114 -2.54 -7.77 -2.50
CA VAL A 114 -3.86 -8.42 -2.35
C VAL A 114 -4.43 -8.15 -0.96
N LEU A 115 -3.64 -8.29 0.11
CA LEU A 115 -4.08 -7.99 1.47
C LEU A 115 -4.50 -6.53 1.60
N TYR A 116 -3.68 -5.61 1.09
CA TYR A 116 -3.94 -4.18 1.14
C TYR A 116 -5.26 -3.81 0.45
N VAL A 117 -5.47 -4.31 -0.77
CA VAL A 117 -6.70 -4.11 -1.53
C VAL A 117 -7.91 -4.71 -0.81
N LYS A 118 -7.79 -5.92 -0.23
CA LYS A 118 -8.87 -6.54 0.55
C LYS A 118 -9.25 -5.75 1.80
N PHE A 119 -8.25 -5.30 2.57
CA PHE A 119 -8.50 -4.46 3.75
C PHE A 119 -9.20 -3.16 3.36
N ARG A 120 -8.80 -2.57 2.23
CA ARG A 120 -9.47 -1.38 1.68
C ARG A 120 -10.92 -1.66 1.30
N MET A 121 -11.21 -2.78 0.62
CA MET A 121 -12.60 -3.15 0.31
C MET A 121 -13.45 -3.33 1.56
N MET A 122 -12.94 -4.04 2.58
CA MET A 122 -13.67 -4.22 3.84
C MET A 122 -13.98 -2.90 4.53
N LEU A 123 -13.02 -1.96 4.53
CA LEU A 123 -13.24 -0.62 5.07
C LEU A 123 -14.30 0.15 4.27
N PHE A 124 -14.29 0.08 2.95
CA PHE A 124 -15.31 0.74 2.12
C PHE A 124 -16.71 0.18 2.40
N ILE A 125 -16.86 -1.15 2.42
CA ILE A 125 -18.14 -1.82 2.73
C ILE A 125 -18.62 -1.44 4.14
N MET A 126 -17.73 -1.44 5.13
CA MET A 126 -18.08 -1.06 6.49
C MET A 126 -18.54 0.39 6.58
N VAL A 127 -17.88 1.32 5.88
CA VAL A 127 -18.24 2.73 5.85
C VAL A 127 -19.58 2.95 5.15
N GLU A 128 -19.81 2.30 4.01
CA GLU A 128 -21.09 2.35 3.30
C GLU A 128 -22.23 1.81 4.18
N GLY A 129 -22.02 0.65 4.81
CA GLY A 129 -22.99 0.05 5.74
C GLY A 129 -23.24 0.90 6.99
N LEU A 130 -22.26 1.67 7.46
CA LEU A 130 -22.47 2.61 8.57
C LEU A 130 -23.30 3.82 8.13
N SER A 131 -23.06 4.33 6.92
CA SER A 131 -23.79 5.49 6.39
C SER A 131 -25.28 5.21 6.22
N THR A 132 -25.63 4.03 5.69
CA THR A 132 -27.02 3.61 5.52
C THR A 132 -27.75 3.39 6.84
N ALA A 133 -27.03 3.04 7.92
CA ALA A 133 -27.60 2.85 9.26
C ALA A 133 -27.80 4.16 10.04
N VAL A 134 -27.10 5.24 9.66
CA VAL A 134 -27.25 6.57 10.28
C VAL A 134 -28.35 7.40 9.60
N ASP A 135 -28.58 7.16 8.31
CA ASP A 135 -29.63 7.81 7.51
C ASP A 135 -31.03 7.16 7.66
N SER A 136 -31.15 6.07 8.45
CA SER A 136 -32.39 5.35 8.77
C SER A 136 -32.90 5.66 10.17
#